data_AF-A0AA92V4J5-F1
#
_entry.id   AF-A0AA92V4J5-F1
#
_cell.length_a   1.000
_cell.length_b   1.000
_cell.length_c   1.000
_cell.angle_alpha   90.00
_cell.angle_beta   90.00
_cell.angle_gamma   90.00
#
_symmetry.space_group_name_H-M   'P 1'
#
loop_
_entity.id
_entity.type
_entity.pdbx_description
1 polymer ?
#
loop_
_entity_poly.entity_id
_entity_poly.type
_entity_poly.pdbx_seq_one_letter_code
_entity_poly.pdbx_strand_id
1 'polypeptide(L)'
;MYSGEKREFNSILQETKKVQITSDKHIKLISSGIFNDWIYLTTFNHKFSNVRLDIHVKFNSIFKEFQLAFRHKSLFERLRFRIVDGTTLVSEIVTNGFFSSPISQIPFNLEIGRVYEMSLICLDGFYGFL
;
A
#
# COMPACT_ATOMS: atom_id res chain seq x y z
N MET A 1 -4.09 -7.87 -24.98
CA MET A 1 -3.11 -6.76 -24.96
C MET A 1 -3.87 -5.47 -24.68
N TYR A 2 -3.85 -4.95 -23.46
CA TYR A 2 -4.47 -3.67 -23.13
C TYR A 2 -3.38 -2.60 -22.99
N SER A 3 -3.23 -1.77 -24.02
CA SER A 3 -2.22 -0.72 -24.12
C SER A 3 -2.66 0.63 -23.53
N GLY A 4 -3.69 0.64 -22.66
CA GLY A 4 -4.25 1.86 -22.08
C GLY A 4 -3.77 2.18 -20.65
N GLU A 5 -3.37 1.19 -19.86
CA GLU A 5 -3.09 1.35 -18.42
C GLU A 5 -1.69 1.92 -18.12
N LYS A 6 -0.76 1.89 -19.08
CA LYS A 6 0.62 2.39 -18.89
C LYS A 6 0.72 3.90 -18.70
N ARG A 7 -0.32 4.69 -19.04
CA ARG A 7 -0.24 6.16 -18.97
C ARG A 7 -0.52 6.75 -17.59
N GLU A 8 -1.38 6.14 -16.78
CA GLU A 8 -1.76 6.71 -15.46
C GLU A 8 -0.72 6.44 -14.37
N PHE A 9 -0.01 5.30 -14.42
CA PHE A 9 1.04 5.01 -13.43
C PHE A 9 2.24 5.96 -13.54
N ASN A 10 2.54 6.45 -14.74
CA ASN A 10 3.72 7.26 -15.01
C ASN A 10 3.61 8.71 -14.50
N SER A 11 2.41 9.29 -14.39
CA SER A 11 2.26 10.69 -13.99
C SER A 11 2.48 10.94 -12.50
N ILE A 12 2.31 9.92 -11.65
CA ILE A 12 2.48 10.02 -10.18
C ILE A 12 3.95 9.85 -9.77
N LEU A 13 4.78 9.26 -10.64
CA LEU A 13 6.12 8.79 -10.31
C LEU A 13 7.24 9.80 -10.60
N GLN A 14 6.98 10.85 -11.39
CA GLN A 14 8.05 11.65 -11.99
C GLN A 14 8.68 12.73 -11.10
N GLU A 15 8.12 13.07 -9.93
CA GLU A 15 8.61 14.21 -9.15
C GLU A 15 9.47 13.87 -7.92
N THR A 16 9.69 12.59 -7.57
CA THR A 16 10.47 12.25 -6.37
C THR A 16 11.54 11.20 -6.63
N LYS A 17 12.79 11.45 -6.17
CA LYS A 17 13.88 10.44 -6.13
C LYS A 17 13.56 9.20 -5.28
N LYS A 18 12.38 9.16 -4.66
CA LYS A 18 11.91 8.14 -3.72
C LYS A 18 11.28 6.94 -4.43
N VAL A 19 10.96 7.05 -5.71
CA VAL A 19 10.36 5.93 -6.46
C VAL A 19 11.14 5.67 -7.73
N GLN A 20 11.60 4.43 -7.91
CA GLN A 20 12.35 4.00 -9.08
C GLN A 20 11.65 2.82 -9.73
N ILE A 21 11.17 2.99 -10.95
CA ILE A 21 10.72 1.88 -11.78
C ILE A 21 11.97 1.21 -12.36
N THR A 22 12.21 -0.03 -11.96
CA THR A 22 13.40 -0.78 -12.42
C THR A 22 13.05 -1.80 -13.51
N SER A 23 11.77 -2.15 -13.63
CA SER A 23 11.19 -2.88 -14.76
C SER A 23 9.67 -2.69 -14.76
N ASP A 24 9.00 -3.18 -15.81
CA ASP A 24 7.54 -3.14 -15.95
C ASP A 24 6.75 -3.74 -14.75
N LYS A 25 7.39 -4.54 -13.89
CA LYS A 25 6.77 -5.19 -12.73
C LYS A 25 7.52 -4.99 -11.42
N HIS A 26 8.55 -4.13 -11.40
CA HIS A 26 9.36 -3.95 -10.21
C HIS A 26 9.60 -2.47 -9.93
N ILE A 27 9.04 -2.05 -8.79
CA ILE A 27 9.15 -0.70 -8.27
C ILE A 27 9.98 -0.76 -6.99
N LYS A 28 11.00 0.09 -6.92
CA LYS A 28 11.82 0.28 -5.73
C LYS A 28 11.41 1.59 -5.06
N LEU A 29 11.06 1.49 -3.78
CA LEU A 29 10.75 2.62 -2.92
C LEU A 29 11.98 2.96 -2.06
N ILE A 30 12.34 4.23 -2.00
CA ILE A 30 13.57 4.73 -1.37
C ILE A 30 13.18 5.88 -0.45
N SER A 31 13.42 5.69 0.84
CA SER A 31 13.35 6.74 1.85
C SER A 31 14.74 7.33 2.06
N SER A 32 14.83 8.64 2.33
CA SER A 32 16.05 9.32 2.76
C SER A 32 16.27 9.25 4.27
N GLY A 33 15.42 8.54 5.02
CA GLY A 33 15.55 8.33 6.46
C GLY A 33 15.32 9.58 7.32
N ILE A 34 14.67 10.61 6.75
CA ILE A 34 14.30 11.82 7.49
C ILE A 34 12.99 11.61 8.24
N PHE A 35 12.76 12.42 9.28
CA PHE A 35 11.48 12.40 9.99
C PHE A 35 10.33 12.75 9.04
N ASN A 36 9.19 12.05 9.16
CA ASN A 36 8.01 12.19 8.29
C ASN A 36 8.30 11.98 6.80
N ASP A 37 9.18 11.04 6.46
CA ASP A 37 9.44 10.67 5.08
C ASP A 37 8.33 9.75 4.51
N TRP A 38 7.31 10.35 3.92
CA TRP A 38 6.20 9.62 3.29
C TRP A 38 6.44 9.39 1.80
N ILE A 39 6.10 8.17 1.36
CA ILE A 39 5.99 7.80 -0.05
C ILE A 39 4.53 7.42 -0.28
N TYR A 40 3.88 8.15 -1.17
CA TYR A 40 2.47 7.97 -1.47
C TYR A 40 2.28 7.61 -2.94
N LEU A 41 1.76 6.41 -3.18
CA LEU A 41 1.45 5.89 -4.50
C LEU A 41 -0.04 5.59 -4.59
N THR A 42 -0.67 6.03 -5.66
CA THR A 42 -2.07 5.77 -5.94
C THR A 42 -2.24 5.35 -7.39
N THR A 43 -3.33 4.66 -7.69
CA THR A 43 -3.78 4.41 -9.07
C THR A 43 -5.19 4.96 -9.18
N PHE A 44 -5.46 5.75 -10.22
CA PHE A 44 -6.70 6.51 -10.37
C PHE A 44 -7.75 5.77 -11.20
N ASN A 45 -7.95 4.48 -10.96
CA ASN A 45 -9.08 3.79 -11.58
C ASN A 45 -10.23 3.59 -10.58
N HIS A 46 -11.04 4.63 -10.46
CA HIS A 46 -12.23 4.66 -9.61
C HIS A 46 -13.33 3.67 -10.01
N LYS A 47 -13.21 2.99 -11.16
CA LYS A 47 -14.20 1.98 -11.60
C LYS A 47 -13.98 0.61 -10.99
N PHE A 48 -12.86 0.38 -10.31
CA PHE A 48 -12.62 -0.90 -9.67
C PHE A 48 -13.36 -1.01 -8.33
N SER A 49 -14.57 -1.56 -8.38
CA SER A 49 -15.34 -1.95 -7.18
C SER A 49 -14.78 -3.22 -6.54
N ASN A 50 -14.29 -4.12 -7.38
CA ASN A 50 -13.71 -5.41 -7.03
C ASN A 50 -12.24 -5.43 -7.49
N VAL A 51 -11.32 -5.62 -6.56
CA VAL A 51 -9.87 -5.59 -6.79
C VAL A 51 -9.23 -6.76 -6.09
N ARG A 52 -8.34 -7.45 -6.81
CA ARG A 52 -7.30 -8.29 -6.22
C ARG A 52 -5.95 -7.69 -6.59
N LEU A 53 -5.13 -7.43 -5.58
CA LEU A 53 -3.77 -6.96 -5.74
C LEU A 53 -2.84 -7.98 -5.09
N ASP A 54 -2.12 -8.73 -5.93
CA ASP A 54 -1.07 -9.65 -5.50
C ASP A 54 0.29 -8.97 -5.69
N ILE A 55 1.08 -8.89 -4.63
CA ILE A 55 2.41 -8.26 -4.66
C ILE A 55 3.45 -9.12 -3.93
N HIS A 56 4.67 -9.07 -4.44
CA HIS A 56 5.86 -9.57 -3.75
C HIS A 56 6.64 -8.38 -3.19
N VAL A 57 6.78 -8.32 -1.87
CA VAL A 57 7.41 -7.20 -1.18
C VAL A 57 8.63 -7.67 -0.41
N LYS A 58 9.76 -7.02 -0.63
CA LYS A 58 10.99 -7.19 0.17
C LYS A 58 11.27 -5.90 0.93
N PHE A 59 11.22 -5.96 2.25
CA PHE A 59 11.57 -4.84 3.10
C PHE A 59 13.06 -4.89 3.43
N ASN A 60 13.78 -3.81 3.12
CA ASN A 60 15.23 -3.71 3.34
C ASN A 60 15.59 -2.73 4.48
N SER A 61 14.59 -2.16 5.14
CA SER A 61 14.75 -1.22 6.25
C SER A 61 13.55 -1.32 7.20
N ILE A 62 13.75 -0.85 8.43
CA ILE A 62 12.66 -0.67 9.40
C ILE A 62 11.92 0.63 9.05
N PHE A 63 10.61 0.63 9.23
CA PHE A 63 9.74 1.78 8.99
C PHE A 63 8.67 1.83 10.08
N LYS A 64 8.09 3.01 10.27
CA LYS A 64 6.95 3.18 11.18
C LYS A 64 5.69 2.53 10.63
N GLU A 65 5.40 2.78 9.35
CA GLU A 65 4.20 2.25 8.72
C GLU A 65 4.44 1.85 7.27
N PHE A 66 3.90 0.69 6.88
CA PHE A 66 3.63 0.32 5.50
C PHE A 66 2.14 0.09 5.36
N GLN A 67 1.48 0.66 4.36
CA GLN A 67 0.04 0.56 4.20
C GLN A 67 -0.37 0.23 2.76
N LEU A 68 -1.35 -0.65 2.62
CA LEU A 68 -2.11 -0.82 1.39
C LEU A 68 -3.53 -0.30 1.63
N ALA A 69 -3.92 0.70 0.85
CA ALA A 69 -5.24 1.31 0.92
C ALA A 69 -6.11 0.90 -0.27
N PHE A 70 -7.41 0.75 -0.02
CA PHE A 70 -8.41 0.40 -1.01
C PHE A 70 -9.72 1.13 -0.72
N ARG A 71 -10.62 1.17 -1.72
CA ARG A 71 -11.76 2.09 -1.73
C ARG A 71 -11.32 3.52 -1.38
N HIS A 72 -10.17 3.90 -1.91
CA HIS A 72 -9.48 5.13 -1.58
C HIS A 72 -10.16 6.31 -2.28
N LYS A 73 -10.71 7.24 -1.50
CA LYS A 73 -11.18 8.54 -1.99
C LYS A 73 -10.16 9.63 -1.68
N SER A 74 -9.55 9.58 -0.49
CA SER A 74 -8.50 10.52 -0.07
C SER A 74 -7.68 9.95 1.09
N LEU A 75 -6.62 10.67 1.49
CA LEU A 75 -5.88 10.42 2.74
C LEU A 75 -6.74 10.52 4.01
N PHE A 76 -7.98 10.99 3.91
CA PHE A 76 -8.90 11.10 5.03
C PHE A 76 -10.09 10.12 4.91
N GLU A 77 -10.21 9.45 3.76
CA GLU A 77 -11.29 8.51 3.45
C GLU A 77 -10.75 7.29 2.67
N ARG A 78 -10.47 6.21 3.40
CA ARG A 78 -10.00 4.94 2.83
C ARG A 78 -10.18 3.78 3.79
N LEU A 79 -10.25 2.58 3.24
CA LEU A 79 -9.97 1.36 3.99
C LEU A 79 -8.49 1.04 3.83
N ARG A 80 -7.86 0.50 4.87
CA ARG A 80 -6.44 0.13 4.79
C ARG A 80 -6.08 -1.08 5.63
N PHE A 81 -5.08 -1.80 5.14
CA PHE A 81 -4.22 -2.64 5.95
C PHE A 81 -2.91 -1.89 6.20
N ARG A 82 -2.39 -1.94 7.42
CA ARG A 82 -1.08 -1.37 7.76
C ARG A 82 -0.25 -2.29 8.64
N ILE A 83 1.04 -2.36 8.36
CA ILE A 83 2.04 -2.92 9.26
C ILE A 83 2.58 -1.76 10.09
N VAL A 84 2.53 -1.89 11.42
CA VAL A 84 2.93 -0.85 12.38
C VAL A 84 4.16 -1.31 13.14
N ASP A 85 5.21 -0.50 13.13
CA ASP A 85 6.50 -0.74 13.79
C ASP A 85 7.11 -2.12 13.48
N GLY A 86 6.68 -2.77 12.39
CA GLY A 86 7.06 -4.13 12.02
C GLY A 86 6.48 -5.24 12.91
N THR A 87 5.62 -4.92 13.87
CA THR A 87 5.16 -5.87 14.92
C THR A 87 3.68 -6.23 14.87
N THR A 88 2.88 -5.43 14.16
CA THR A 88 1.42 -5.61 14.14
C THR A 88 0.88 -5.35 12.75
N LEU A 89 0.03 -6.25 12.25
CA LEU A 89 -0.80 -6.01 11.07
C LEU A 89 -2.18 -5.56 11.54
N VAL A 90 -2.63 -4.43 11.03
CA VAL A 90 -3.83 -3.73 11.47
C VAL A 90 -4.75 -3.46 10.27
N SER A 91 -6.05 -3.72 10.44
CA SER A 91 -7.11 -3.36 9.48
C SER A 91 -7.98 -2.26 10.05
N GLU A 92 -8.16 -1.15 9.32
CA GLU A 92 -8.84 0.06 9.81
C GLU A 92 -9.68 0.74 8.71
N ILE A 93 -10.72 1.44 9.16
CA ILE A 93 -11.44 2.44 8.36
C ILE A 93 -10.94 3.83 8.77
N VAL A 94 -10.53 4.62 7.78
CA VAL A 94 -10.23 6.04 7.96
C VAL A 94 -11.39 6.85 7.41
N THR A 95 -12.00 7.67 8.26
CA THR A 95 -13.12 8.56 7.91
C THR A 95 -12.89 9.93 8.51
N ASN A 96 -12.98 10.99 7.70
CA ASN A 96 -12.69 12.38 8.10
C ASN A 96 -11.31 12.55 8.77
N GLY A 97 -10.35 11.71 8.40
CA GLY A 97 -9.01 11.69 9.01
C GLY A 97 -8.94 11.07 10.41
N PHE A 98 -10.08 10.65 10.97
CA PHE A 98 -10.13 9.89 12.21
C PHE A 98 -9.97 8.40 11.93
N PHE A 99 -9.20 7.76 12.79
CA PHE A 99 -9.02 6.31 12.81
C PHE A 99 -10.15 5.72 13.65
N SER A 100 -11.02 4.94 13.01
CA SER A 100 -11.90 4.05 13.79
C SER A 100 -11.05 3.06 14.59
N SER A 101 -11.58 2.54 15.71
CA SER A 101 -10.97 1.39 16.39
C SER A 101 -10.65 0.31 15.35
N PRO A 102 -9.45 -0.29 15.38
CA PRO A 102 -9.08 -1.30 14.42
C PRO A 102 -10.14 -2.39 14.31
N ILE A 103 -10.56 -2.68 13.08
CA ILE A 103 -11.48 -3.78 12.80
C ILE A 103 -10.85 -5.11 13.24
N SER A 104 -9.53 -5.22 13.02
CA SER A 104 -8.74 -6.37 13.41
C SER A 104 -7.29 -5.97 13.62
N GLN A 105 -6.62 -6.66 14.53
CA GLN A 105 -5.19 -6.55 14.79
C GLN A 105 -4.64 -7.96 15.01
N ILE A 106 -3.57 -8.31 14.30
CA ILE A 106 -2.87 -9.57 14.50
C ILE A 106 -1.39 -9.31 14.74
N PRO A 107 -0.73 -10.08 15.63
CA PRO A 107 0.72 -10.04 15.75
C PRO A 107 1.37 -10.35 14.39
N PHE A 108 2.38 -9.57 14.05
CA PHE A 108 3.16 -9.75 12.83
C PHE A 108 4.63 -9.58 13.19
N ASN A 109 5.54 -10.34 12.57
CA ASN A 109 6.97 -10.12 12.79
C ASN A 109 7.63 -9.86 11.44
N LEU A 110 8.00 -8.60 11.22
CA LEU A 110 8.69 -8.19 10.02
C LEU A 110 10.17 -8.60 10.08
N GLU A 111 10.58 -9.43 9.14
CA GLU A 111 11.95 -9.87 8.92
C GLU A 111 12.54 -9.11 7.74
N ILE A 112 13.57 -8.30 8.01
CA ILE A 112 14.28 -7.56 6.97
C ILE A 112 14.97 -8.53 6.03
N GLY A 113 14.86 -8.28 4.73
CA GLY A 113 15.46 -9.09 3.69
C GLY A 113 14.61 -10.28 3.24
N ARG A 114 13.55 -10.63 3.97
CA ARG A 114 12.57 -11.63 3.54
C ARG A 114 11.69 -11.08 2.43
N VAL A 115 11.32 -11.95 1.49
CA VAL A 115 10.29 -11.68 0.49
C VAL A 115 8.95 -12.16 1.05
N TYR A 116 7.98 -11.27 1.08
CA TYR A 116 6.61 -11.54 1.46
C TYR A 116 5.73 -11.59 0.23
N GLU A 117 4.90 -12.61 0.14
CA GLU A 117 3.79 -12.66 -0.81
C GLU A 117 2.57 -12.12 -0.09
N MET A 118 2.00 -11.03 -0.60
CA MET A 118 0.86 -10.35 0.02
C MET A 118 -0.26 -10.26 -1.01
N SER A 119 -1.46 -10.65 -0.60
CA SER A 119 -2.66 -10.56 -1.44
C SER A 119 -3.71 -9.69 -0.75
N LEU A 120 -4.01 -8.54 -1.34
CA LEU A 120 -5.15 -7.71 -0.97
C LEU A 120 -6.34 -8.12 -1.84
N ILE A 121 -7.43 -8.52 -1.19
CA ILE A 121 -8.67 -8.92 -1.86
C ILE A 121 -9.78 -7.99 -1.38
N CYS A 122 -10.49 -7.37 -2.33
CA CYS A 122 -11.67 -6.55 -2.13
C CYS A 122 -12.72 -7.01 -3.12
N LEU A 123 -13.67 -7.85 -2.70
CA LEU A 123 -14.69 -8.45 -3.57
C LEU A 123 -16.05 -8.36 -2.89
N ASP A 124 -17.03 -7.72 -3.53
CA ASP A 124 -18.45 -7.75 -3.15
C ASP A 124 -18.74 -7.49 -1.65
N GLY A 125 -17.99 -6.54 -1.07
CA GLY A 125 -18.12 -6.15 0.35
C GLY A 125 -17.28 -6.99 1.32
N PHE A 126 -16.61 -8.02 0.85
CA PHE A 126 -15.57 -8.74 1.57
C PHE A 126 -14.19 -8.12 1.33
N TYR A 127 -13.40 -7.99 2.40
CA TYR A 127 -12.02 -7.53 2.33
C TYR A 127 -11.12 -8.47 3.11
N GLY A 128 -9.99 -8.85 2.51
CA GLY A 128 -9.01 -9.72 3.12
C GLY A 128 -7.60 -9.29 2.76
N PHE A 129 -6.68 -9.58 3.69
CA PHE A 129 -5.25 -9.46 3.48
C PHE A 129 -4.62 -10.78 3.91
N LEU A 130 -3.95 -11.44 2.97
CA LEU A 130 -3.31 -12.75 3.11
C LEU A 130 -1.81 -12.59 2.93
#